data_AF-A0A0N8S8S5-F1
#
_entry.id   AF-A0A0N8S8S5-F1
#
_cell.length_a   1.000
_cell.length_b   1.000
_cell.length_c   1.000
_cell.angle_alpha   90.00
_cell.angle_beta   90.00
_cell.angle_gamma   90.00
#
_symmetry.space_group_name_H-M   'P 1'
#
loop_
_entity.id
_entity.type
_entity.pdbx_description
1 polymer ?
#
loop_
_entity_poly.entity_id
_entity_poly.type
_entity_poly.pdbx_seq_one_letter_code
_entity_poly.pdbx_strand_id
1 'polypeptide(L)'
;MLLSLEPRGQQSRAMLWCSPLLAAVLTLVCGSLLFIGLGLNPWATLHTLLIAPVSDWYGVSELMVKTLPILLCALGLAVAYQARIWNIGAEGQLLG
;
A
#
# COMPACT_ATOMS: atom_id res chain seq x y z
N MET A 1 -17.06 -25.64 -19.49
CA MET A 1 -15.72 -25.98 -18.96
C MET A 1 -15.56 -25.27 -17.63
N LEU A 2 -15.51 -26.01 -16.52
CA LEU A 2 -15.33 -25.45 -15.18
C LEU A 2 -13.83 -25.10 -15.01
N LEU A 3 -13.53 -23.84 -14.71
CA LEU A 3 -12.20 -23.42 -14.30
C LEU A 3 -11.80 -24.21 -13.03
N SER A 4 -10.80 -25.08 -13.14
CA SER A 4 -10.24 -25.83 -12.01
C SER A 4 -9.02 -25.08 -11.48
N LEU A 5 -9.12 -24.55 -10.26
CA LEU A 5 -8.02 -23.82 -9.61
C LEU A 5 -7.07 -24.85 -8.97
N GLU A 6 -5.96 -25.13 -9.63
CA GLU A 6 -4.93 -26.02 -9.09
C GLU A 6 -3.97 -25.24 -8.18
N PRO A 7 -3.65 -25.74 -6.98
CA PRO A 7 -2.66 -25.10 -6.11
C PRO A 7 -1.31 -25.04 -6.84
N ARG A 8 -0.72 -23.84 -6.91
CA ARG A 8 0.59 -23.68 -7.56
C ARG A 8 1.67 -24.41 -6.75
N GLY A 9 2.12 -25.57 -7.24
CA GLY A 9 3.13 -26.40 -6.56
C GLY A 9 4.55 -25.82 -6.52
N GLN A 10 4.88 -24.87 -7.40
CA GLN A 10 6.16 -24.15 -7.42
C GLN A 10 5.91 -22.66 -7.70
N GLN A 11 6.50 -21.79 -6.88
CA GLN A 11 6.47 -20.34 -7.13
C GLN A 11 7.31 -20.03 -8.36
N SER A 12 6.70 -19.42 -9.38
CA SER A 12 7.44 -18.99 -10.57
C SER A 12 8.43 -17.90 -10.18
N ARG A 13 9.73 -18.15 -10.39
CA ARG A 13 10.81 -17.19 -10.12
C ARG A 13 10.65 -15.89 -10.90
N ALA A 14 10.10 -15.97 -12.12
CA ALA A 14 9.78 -14.77 -12.90
C ALA A 14 8.64 -13.98 -12.24
N MET A 15 7.59 -14.66 -11.75
CA MET A 15 6.45 -13.99 -11.13
C MET A 15 6.79 -13.33 -9.79
N LEU A 16 7.81 -13.79 -9.06
CA LEU A 16 8.29 -13.11 -7.85
C LEU A 16 8.73 -11.66 -8.11
N TRP A 17 9.31 -11.41 -9.29
CA TRP A 17 9.76 -10.06 -9.68
C TRP A 17 8.72 -9.32 -10.52
N CYS A 18 8.03 -10.02 -11.41
CA CYS A 18 7.01 -9.41 -12.26
C CYS A 18 5.78 -8.96 -11.46
N SER A 19 5.40 -9.65 -10.38
CA SER A 19 4.19 -9.29 -9.64
C SER A 19 4.26 -7.94 -8.94
N PRO A 20 5.31 -7.58 -8.16
CA PRO A 20 5.37 -6.25 -7.54
C PRO A 20 5.49 -5.15 -8.59
N LEU A 21 6.23 -5.38 -9.67
CA LEU A 21 6.40 -4.40 -10.75
C LEU A 21 5.08 -4.15 -11.49
N LEU A 22 4.36 -5.21 -11.85
CA LEU A 22 3.05 -5.11 -12.47
C LEU A 22 2.05 -4.41 -11.54
N ALA A 23 2.05 -4.75 -10.25
CA ALA A 23 1.20 -4.09 -9.26
C ALA A 23 1.49 -2.59 -9.15
N ALA A 24 2.77 -2.19 -9.14
CA ALA A 24 3.16 -0.78 -9.10
C ALA A 24 2.68 -0.04 -10.36
N VAL A 25 2.90 -0.60 -11.55
CA VAL A 25 2.45 0.00 -12.82
C VAL A 25 0.92 0.14 -12.84
N LEU A 26 0.19 -0.92 -12.49
CA LEU A 26 -1.27 -0.89 -12.46
C LEU A 26 -1.80 0.12 -11.44
N THR A 27 -1.14 0.28 -10.30
CA THR A 27 -1.49 1.28 -9.27
C THR A 27 -1.36 2.70 -9.84
N LEU A 28 -0.24 3.01 -10.50
CA LEU A 28 -0.02 4.33 -11.11
C LEU A 28 -1.02 4.62 -12.24
N VAL A 29 -1.31 3.63 -13.09
CA VAL A 29 -2.29 3.76 -14.17
C VAL A 29 -3.68 4.01 -13.60
N CYS A 30 -4.11 3.21 -12.61
CA CYS A 30 -5.43 3.34 -12.00
C CYS A 30 -5.59 4.71 -11.30
N GLY A 31 -4.59 5.13 -10.52
CA GLY A 31 -4.58 6.46 -9.90
C GLY A 31 -4.62 7.60 -10.93
N SER A 32 -3.86 7.49 -12.02
CA SER A 32 -3.89 8.48 -13.11
C SER A 32 -5.27 8.59 -13.75
N LEU A 33 -5.91 7.44 -14.04
CA LEU A 33 -7.26 7.42 -14.61
C LEU A 33 -8.29 8.05 -13.66
N LEU A 34 -8.18 7.79 -12.35
CA LEU A 34 -9.00 8.45 -11.34
C LEU A 34 -8.84 9.97 -11.36
N PHE A 35 -7.60 10.47 -11.39
CA PHE A 35 -7.36 11.92 -11.42
C PHE A 35 -7.84 12.57 -12.72
N ILE A 36 -7.69 11.90 -13.85
CA ILE A 36 -8.27 12.35 -15.13
C ILE A 36 -9.80 12.44 -15.01
N GLY A 37 -10.45 11.43 -14.41
CA GLY A 37 -11.89 11.43 -14.17
C GLY A 37 -12.37 12.58 -13.26
N LEU A 38 -11.49 13.07 -12.39
CA LEU A 38 -11.73 14.24 -11.53
C LEU A 38 -11.39 15.58 -12.22
N GLY A 39 -10.94 15.56 -13.48
CA GLY A 39 -10.51 16.75 -14.23
C GLY A 39 -9.16 17.31 -13.78
N LEU A 40 -8.36 16.55 -13.03
CA LEU A 40 -7.04 16.94 -12.55
C LEU A 40 -5.95 16.48 -13.50
N ASN A 41 -4.84 17.22 -13.56
CA ASN A 41 -3.67 16.80 -14.32
C ASN A 41 -2.98 15.62 -13.60
N PRO A 42 -2.94 14.41 -14.18
CA PRO A 42 -2.46 13.22 -13.48
C PRO A 42 -0.98 13.31 -13.13
N TRP A 43 -0.17 13.98 -13.95
CA TRP A 43 1.26 14.14 -13.68
C TRP A 43 1.51 15.02 -12.47
N ALA A 44 0.84 16.18 -12.42
CA ALA A 44 0.94 17.08 -11.26
C ALA A 44 0.40 16.41 -9.99
N THR A 45 -0.75 15.74 -10.07
CA THR A 45 -1.35 15.11 -8.89
C THR A 45 -0.54 13.92 -8.38
N LEU A 46 0.02 13.07 -9.26
CA LEU A 46 0.93 12.01 -8.85
C LEU A 46 2.21 12.57 -8.24
N HIS A 47 2.76 13.65 -8.79
CA HIS A 47 3.93 14.31 -8.20
C HIS A 47 3.61 14.86 -6.80
N THR A 48 2.48 15.53 -6.63
CA THR A 48 2.05 16.04 -5.32
C THR A 48 1.79 14.92 -4.31
N LEU A 49 1.31 13.77 -4.75
CA LEU A 49 1.00 12.64 -3.85
C LEU A 49 2.24 11.81 -3.49
N LEU A 50 3.14 11.57 -4.44
CA LEU A 50 4.27 10.64 -4.28
C LEU A 50 5.60 11.33 -4.00
N ILE A 51 5.82 12.52 -4.58
CA ILE A 51 7.13 13.18 -4.58
C ILE A 51 7.16 14.35 -3.58
N ALA A 52 6.14 15.22 -3.61
CA ALA A 52 6.12 16.40 -2.73
C ALA A 52 6.28 16.08 -1.23
N PRO A 53 5.64 15.03 -0.65
CA PRO A 53 5.76 14.74 0.79
C PRO A 53 7.15 14.28 1.23
N VAL A 54 8.01 13.88 0.29
CA VAL A 54 9.39 13.43 0.59
C VAL A 54 10.44 14.42 0.08
N SER A 55 10.01 15.53 -0.52
CA SER A 55 10.90 16.51 -1.16
C SER A 55 11.58 17.46 -0.17
N ASP A 56 11.00 17.66 1.02
CA ASP A 56 11.55 18.53 2.04
C ASP A 56 11.29 18.00 3.47
N TRP A 57 11.93 18.63 4.45
CA TRP A 57 11.86 18.17 5.83
C TRP A 57 10.49 18.40 6.48
N TYR A 58 9.76 19.41 5.99
CA TYR A 58 8.40 19.68 6.43
C TYR A 58 7.44 18.59 5.97
N GLY A 59 7.45 18.23 4.68
CA GLY A 59 6.66 17.15 4.11
C GLY A 59 6.96 15.81 4.78
N VAL A 60 8.24 15.50 5.01
CA VAL A 60 8.63 14.26 5.71
C VAL A 60 8.06 14.25 7.12
N SER A 61 8.09 15.40 7.83
CA SER A 61 7.52 15.51 9.18
C SER A 61 6.01 15.29 9.17
N GLU A 62 5.29 15.89 8.21
CA GLU A 62 3.85 15.70 8.07
C GLU A 62 3.49 14.24 7.73
N LEU A 63 4.27 13.61 6.84
CA LEU A 63 4.14 12.20 6.50
C LEU A 63 4.28 11.31 7.75
N MET A 64 5.28 11.60 8.59
CA MET A 64 5.50 10.86 9.84
C MET A 64 4.36 11.06 10.83
N VAL A 65 3.85 12.28 11.00
CA VAL A 65 2.71 12.56 11.89
C VAL A 65 1.47 11.76 11.47
N LYS A 66 1.19 11.66 10.17
CA LYS A 66 0.06 10.86 9.65
C LYS A 66 0.29 9.35 9.76
N THR A 67 1.54 8.89 9.64
CA THR A 67 1.87 7.46 9.66
C THR A 67 1.99 6.91 11.09
N LEU A 68 2.34 7.75 12.06
CA LEU A 68 2.61 7.36 13.45
C LEU A 68 1.50 6.53 14.11
N PRO A 69 0.19 6.87 13.99
CA PRO A 69 -0.87 6.10 14.63
C PRO A 69 -0.92 4.65 14.13
N ILE A 70 -0.85 4.45 12.81
CA ILE A 70 -0.85 3.12 12.19
C ILE A 70 0.40 2.35 12.58
N LEU A 71 1.56 3.03 12.62
CA LEU A 71 2.83 2.40 13.02
C LEU A 71 2.79 1.92 14.47
N LEU A 72 2.20 2.71 15.39
CA LEU A 72 1.99 2.30 16.78
C LEU A 72 1.06 1.08 16.89
N CYS A 73 -0.03 1.05 16.11
CA CYS A 73 -0.90 -0.13 16.03
C CYS A 73 -0.16 -1.37 15.52
N ALA A 74 0.61 -1.23 14.45
CA ALA A 74 1.41 -2.31 13.87
C ALA A 74 2.45 -2.84 14.87
N LEU A 75 3.10 -1.96 15.63
CA LEU A 75 4.04 -2.36 16.69
C LEU A 75 3.34 -3.09 17.83
N GLY A 76 2.18 -2.61 18.29
CA GLY A 76 1.39 -3.30 19.32
C GLY A 76 0.95 -4.70 18.87
N LEU A 77 0.52 -4.85 17.62
CA LEU A 77 0.18 -6.13 17.01
C LEU A 77 1.39 -7.05 16.88
N ALA A 78 2.56 -6.53 16.48
CA ALA A 78 3.78 -7.31 16.38
C ALA A 78 4.18 -7.92 17.73
N VAL A 79 3.96 -7.21 18.85
CA VAL A 79 4.18 -7.73 20.21
C VAL A 79 3.12 -8.79 20.57
N ALA A 80 1.84 -8.54 20.30
CA ALA A 80 0.77 -9.51 20.56
C ALA A 80 0.94 -10.83 19.77
N TYR A 81 1.43 -10.74 18.52
CA TYR A 81 1.77 -11.91 17.71
C TYR A 81 2.90 -12.74 18.31
N GLN A 82 3.91 -12.11 18.94
CA GLN A 82 4.94 -12.85 19.67
C GLN A 82 4.36 -13.63 20.86
N ALA A 83 3.33 -13.10 21.50
CA ALA A 83 2.58 -13.79 22.55
C ALA A 83 1.59 -14.85 22.03
N ARG A 84 1.58 -15.13 20.72
CA ARG A 84 0.62 -16.02 20.02
C ARG A 84 -0.85 -15.63 20.19
N ILE A 85 -1.11 -14.37 20.53
CA ILE A 85 -2.46 -13.82 20.60
C ILE A 85 -2.80 -13.28 19.21
N TRP A 86 -3.68 -13.98 18.51
CA TRP A 86 -4.12 -13.59 17.17
C TRP A 86 -5.17 -12.49 17.29
N ASN A 87 -4.84 -11.27 16.86
CA ASN A 87 -5.75 -10.13 16.82
C ASN A 87 -6.08 -9.80 15.35
N ILE A 88 -7.33 -10.00 14.93
CA ILE A 88 -7.81 -9.61 13.59
C ILE A 88 -8.45 -8.24 13.70
N GLY A 89 -7.93 -7.25 12.98
CA GLY A 89 -8.69 -6.04 12.61
C GLY A 89 -8.48 -4.81 13.48
N ALA A 90 -7.50 -4.78 14.39
CA ALA A 90 -7.21 -3.57 15.17
C ALA A 90 -6.58 -2.44 14.32
N GLU A 91 -5.83 -2.76 13.26
CA GLU A 91 -5.21 -1.75 12.41
C GLU A 91 -6.20 -1.00 11.50
N GLY A 92 -7.29 -1.64 11.07
CA GLY A 92 -8.30 -1.03 10.20
C GLY A 92 -9.33 -0.17 10.93
N GLN A 93 -9.50 -0.37 12.24
CA GLN A 93 -10.49 0.32 13.06
C GLN A 93 -10.04 1.71 13.53
N LEU A 94 -8.75 2.03 13.45
CA LEU A 94 -8.22 3.32 13.92
C LEU A 94 -8.42 4.48 12.93
N LEU A 95 -8.72 4.16 11.67
CA LEU A 95 -8.95 5.13 10.58
C LEU A 95 -10.44 5.43 10.34
N GLY A 96 -11.32 4.82 11.14
CA GLY A 96 -12.78 5.02 11.08
C GLY A 96 -13.27 6.19 11.92
#